data_AF-A0A182J931-F1
#
_entry.id   AF-A0A182J931-F1
#
_cell.length_a   1.000
_cell.length_b   1.000
_cell.length_c   1.000
_cell.angle_alpha   90.00
_cell.angle_beta   90.00
_cell.angle_gamma   90.00
#
_symmetry.space_group_name_H-M   'P 1'
#
loop_
_entity.id
_entity.type
_entity.pdbx_description
1 polymer ?
#
loop_
_entity_poly.entity_id
_entity_poly.type
_entity_poly.pdbx_seq_one_letter_code
_entity_poly.pdbx_strand_id
1 'polypeptide(L)'
;MALGTGKKSAQQYFVSCVSVDQLWATDEEASGGDRQQSGKRKRKEYVARRMAVVVWHVLEKKLANSGWMPIPQGIPNCPPGLEYLTAVDQLLVHQQVELLEAFTGFETANKYEIKNTFGQKVYWAVEDTGCCNRMCCGTARAFDIKVLDNFQNEVLHFRRDLRCQSCCFPCCLQKLEVSSPPGTVIGTVEQKWTLLRPEFNIKDQHGDTVLIIRGPCCQCSLCGDVKFLVLSKDGTEVGKVTKQWTGFVQEHFTDADNFGINFPMDLDVRVKATMLGALFLIDYMYFESNDKKKINRRGLL
;
A
#
# COMPACT_ATOMS: atom_id res chain seq x y z
N MET A 1 -6.10 -31.54 -13.14
CA MET A 1 -7.08 -30.61 -13.73
C MET A 1 -6.57 -29.20 -13.53
N ALA A 2 -6.14 -28.55 -14.60
CA ALA A 2 -5.59 -27.19 -14.55
C ALA A 2 -6.73 -26.18 -14.40
N LEU A 3 -6.77 -25.46 -13.29
CA LEU A 3 -7.64 -24.30 -13.13
C LEU A 3 -6.96 -23.11 -13.82
N GLY A 4 -7.52 -22.72 -14.96
CA GLY A 4 -7.00 -21.70 -15.84
C GLY A 4 -6.86 -20.35 -15.14
N THR A 5 -5.63 -19.86 -15.06
CA THR A 5 -5.33 -18.45 -14.88
C THR A 5 -5.95 -17.69 -16.06
N GLY A 6 -7.02 -16.95 -15.80
CA GLY A 6 -7.77 -16.23 -16.83
C GLY A 6 -6.90 -15.18 -17.53
N LYS A 7 -6.35 -15.54 -18.69
CA LYS A 7 -5.89 -14.57 -19.69
C LYS A 7 -7.11 -13.75 -20.09
N LYS A 8 -7.26 -12.54 -19.54
CA LYS A 8 -8.24 -11.58 -20.06
C LYS A 8 -7.88 -11.29 -21.53
N SER A 9 -8.73 -11.75 -22.45
CA SER A 9 -8.46 -11.72 -23.88
C SER A 9 -8.63 -10.30 -24.44
N ALA A 10 -8.04 -10.03 -25.61
CA ALA A 10 -8.22 -8.77 -26.35
C ALA A 10 -9.71 -8.40 -26.58
N GLN A 11 -10.64 -9.35 -26.43
CA GLN A 11 -12.08 -9.12 -26.52
C GLN A 11 -12.60 -8.25 -25.36
N GLN A 12 -12.09 -8.39 -24.13
CA GLN A 12 -12.53 -7.52 -23.02
C GLN A 12 -12.06 -6.08 -23.18
N TYR A 13 -10.85 -5.87 -23.73
CA TYR A 13 -10.35 -4.55 -24.12
C TYR A 13 -11.22 -3.92 -25.20
N PHE A 14 -11.56 -4.69 -26.23
CA PHE A 14 -12.42 -4.24 -27.32
C PHE A 14 -13.80 -3.84 -26.78
N VAL A 15 -14.40 -4.64 -25.90
CA VAL A 15 -15.70 -4.36 -25.27
C VAL A 15 -15.67 -3.09 -24.41
N SER A 16 -14.60 -2.85 -23.64
CA SER A 16 -14.47 -1.63 -22.83
C SER A 16 -14.31 -0.36 -23.69
N CYS A 17 -13.49 -0.41 -24.74
CA CYS A 17 -13.35 0.70 -25.69
C CYS A 17 -14.67 0.97 -26.44
N VAL A 18 -15.35 -0.07 -26.90
CA VAL A 18 -16.66 0.02 -27.58
C VAL A 18 -17.72 0.59 -26.65
N SER A 19 -17.70 0.27 -25.35
CA SER A 19 -18.65 0.80 -24.38
C SER A 19 -18.45 2.30 -24.12
N VAL A 20 -17.21 2.79 -24.09
CA VAL A 20 -16.91 4.24 -23.99
C VAL A 20 -17.31 4.98 -25.27
N ASP A 21 -17.12 4.35 -26.43
CA ASP A 21 -17.51 4.91 -27.73
C ASP A 21 -19.04 4.94 -27.89
N GLN A 22 -19.77 3.93 -27.38
CA GLN A 22 -21.24 3.90 -27.37
C GLN A 22 -21.83 4.96 -26.43
N LEU A 23 -21.27 5.16 -25.24
CA LEU A 23 -21.69 6.21 -24.31
C LEU A 23 -21.53 7.61 -24.92
N TRP A 24 -20.45 7.83 -25.68
CA TRP A 24 -20.25 9.08 -26.43
C TRP A 24 -21.31 9.28 -27.52
N ALA A 25 -21.61 8.22 -28.29
CA ALA A 25 -22.60 8.28 -29.36
C ALA A 25 -24.01 8.61 -28.84
N THR A 26 -24.41 8.00 -27.71
CA THR A 26 -25.70 8.30 -27.06
C THR A 26 -25.77 9.72 -26.49
N ASP A 27 -24.66 10.27 -26.01
CA ASP A 27 -24.58 11.64 -25.49
C ASP A 27 -24.60 12.71 -26.61
N GLU A 28 -24.14 12.38 -27.82
CA GLU A 28 -24.27 13.24 -29.00
C GLU A 28 -25.72 13.26 -29.51
N GLU A 29 -26.38 12.10 -29.61
CA GLU A 29 -27.79 12.00 -30.06
C GLU A 29 -28.76 12.73 -29.12
N ALA A 30 -28.50 12.73 -27.81
CA ALA A 30 -29.31 13.43 -26.81
C ALA A 30 -29.12 14.96 -26.80
N SER A 31 -28.08 15.50 -27.45
CA SER A 31 -27.73 16.92 -27.41
C SER A 31 -28.17 17.68 -28.67
N GLY A 32 -29.49 17.71 -28.88
CA GLY A 32 -30.11 18.63 -29.83
C GLY A 32 -29.99 20.08 -29.36
N GLY A 33 -28.92 20.78 -29.76
CA GLY A 33 -29.00 22.23 -29.99
C GLY A 33 -28.25 23.22 -29.09
N ASP A 34 -27.02 22.95 -28.62
CA ASP A 34 -26.16 24.05 -28.09
C ASP A 34 -24.66 23.81 -28.38
N ARG A 35 -24.16 24.44 -29.46
CA ARG A 35 -23.20 23.79 -30.37
C ARG A 35 -21.70 24.10 -30.26
N GLN A 36 -21.18 24.98 -29.39
CA GLN A 36 -19.73 25.31 -29.47
C GLN A 36 -18.90 25.23 -28.19
N GLN A 37 -19.42 25.60 -27.02
CA GLN A 37 -18.62 25.60 -25.78
C GLN A 37 -18.79 24.30 -24.96
N SER A 38 -20.02 23.74 -24.96
CA SER A 38 -20.35 22.44 -24.36
C SER A 38 -19.62 21.28 -25.06
N GLY A 39 -19.56 21.29 -26.40
CA GLY A 39 -18.87 20.26 -27.19
C GLY A 39 -17.37 20.16 -26.95
N LYS A 40 -16.68 21.28 -26.69
CA LYS A 40 -15.23 21.26 -26.36
C LYS A 40 -14.96 20.64 -24.99
N ARG A 41 -15.83 20.90 -24.00
CA ARG A 41 -15.72 20.31 -22.65
C ARG A 41 -16.01 18.81 -22.69
N LYS A 42 -17.11 18.41 -23.33
CA LYS A 42 -17.48 17.00 -23.55
C LYS A 42 -16.39 16.22 -24.30
N ARG A 43 -15.81 16.80 -25.36
CA ARG A 43 -14.73 16.15 -26.13
C ARG A 43 -13.43 15.99 -25.33
N LYS A 44 -13.08 16.97 -24.50
CA LYS A 44 -11.94 16.85 -23.57
C LYS A 44 -12.17 15.75 -22.54
N GLU A 45 -13.39 15.63 -22.03
CA GLU A 45 -13.78 14.60 -21.06
C GLU A 45 -13.77 13.19 -21.67
N TYR A 46 -14.26 13.04 -22.90
CA TYR A 46 -14.17 11.78 -23.65
C TYR A 46 -12.72 11.38 -23.93
N VAL A 47 -11.88 12.30 -24.42
CA VAL A 47 -10.46 12.03 -24.66
C VAL A 47 -9.74 11.65 -23.36
N ALA A 48 -10.04 12.33 -22.25
CA ALA A 48 -9.49 11.99 -20.94
C ALA A 48 -9.93 10.61 -20.46
N ARG A 49 -11.22 10.26 -20.59
CA ARG A 49 -11.75 8.93 -20.25
C ARG A 49 -11.13 7.82 -21.10
N ARG A 50 -11.01 8.04 -22.41
CA ARG A 50 -10.41 7.05 -23.33
C ARG A 50 -8.92 6.87 -23.08
N MET A 51 -8.20 7.96 -22.83
CA MET A 51 -6.80 7.91 -22.40
C MET A 51 -6.64 7.19 -21.06
N ALA A 52 -7.53 7.41 -20.10
CA ALA A 52 -7.52 6.71 -18.82
C ALA A 52 -7.71 5.19 -19.01
N VAL A 53 -8.63 4.76 -19.89
CA VAL A 53 -8.83 3.33 -20.20
C VAL A 53 -7.62 2.71 -20.90
N VAL A 54 -6.99 3.42 -21.83
CA VAL A 54 -5.79 2.95 -22.54
C VAL A 54 -4.60 2.88 -21.57
N VAL A 55 -4.37 3.94 -20.80
CA VAL A 55 -3.32 3.98 -19.76
C VAL A 55 -3.57 2.90 -18.71
N TRP A 56 -4.81 2.68 -18.29
CA TRP A 56 -5.20 1.59 -17.40
C TRP A 56 -4.81 0.22 -17.98
N HIS A 57 -5.16 -0.08 -19.23
CA HIS A 57 -4.83 -1.38 -19.83
C HIS A 57 -3.32 -1.55 -20.09
N VAL A 58 -2.61 -0.48 -20.44
CA VAL A 58 -1.16 -0.49 -20.61
C VAL A 58 -0.46 -0.67 -19.28
N LEU A 59 -0.95 -0.04 -18.20
CA LEU A 59 -0.47 -0.24 -16.83
C LEU A 59 -0.82 -1.64 -16.33
N GLU A 60 -2.04 -2.14 -16.53
CA GLU A 60 -2.46 -3.49 -16.16
C GLU A 60 -1.59 -4.52 -16.90
N LYS A 61 -1.29 -4.32 -18.20
CA LYS A 61 -0.36 -5.19 -18.95
C LYS A 61 1.11 -5.07 -18.53
N LYS A 62 1.60 -3.88 -18.16
CA LYS A 62 2.97 -3.71 -17.65
C LYS A 62 3.13 -4.26 -16.23
N LEU A 63 2.14 -4.07 -15.37
CA LEU A 63 2.08 -4.63 -14.01
C LEU A 63 1.87 -6.14 -14.03
N ALA A 64 1.12 -6.66 -15.02
CA ALA A 64 0.96 -8.10 -15.25
C ALA A 64 2.23 -8.80 -15.74
N ASN A 65 3.30 -8.06 -16.07
CA ASN A 65 4.54 -8.63 -16.60
C ASN A 65 5.59 -8.99 -15.53
N SER A 66 5.23 -8.89 -14.24
CA SER A 66 6.12 -9.30 -13.15
C SER A 66 5.43 -10.40 -12.34
N GLY A 67 5.77 -11.65 -12.64
CA GLY A 67 5.24 -12.81 -11.94
C GLY A 67 5.59 -12.82 -10.45
N TRP A 68 5.15 -13.87 -9.75
CA TRP A 68 5.62 -14.13 -8.40
C TRP A 68 7.13 -14.38 -8.40
N MET A 69 7.82 -13.88 -7.38
CA MET A 69 9.20 -14.22 -7.12
C MET A 69 9.29 -15.75 -6.90
N PRO A 70 10.30 -16.44 -7.45
CA PRO A 70 10.52 -17.86 -7.12
C PRO A 70 10.92 -17.99 -5.65
N ILE A 71 10.36 -18.98 -4.94
CA ILE A 71 10.68 -19.23 -3.52
C ILE A 71 12.12 -19.72 -3.39
N PRO A 72 12.99 -19.01 -2.64
CA PRO A 72 14.33 -19.51 -2.33
C PRO A 72 14.27 -20.87 -1.62
N GLN A 73 15.02 -21.87 -2.12
CA GLN A 73 14.99 -23.24 -1.61
C GLN A 73 16.20 -23.53 -0.70
N GLY A 74 16.02 -24.43 0.26
CA GLY A 74 17.14 -25.02 1.01
C GLY A 74 17.79 -24.10 2.04
N ILE A 75 17.05 -23.14 2.60
CA ILE A 75 17.60 -22.20 3.60
C ILE A 75 17.46 -22.80 5.00
N PRO A 76 18.56 -23.15 5.67
CA PRO A 76 18.50 -23.71 7.02
C PRO A 76 17.96 -22.68 8.01
N ASN A 77 17.11 -23.12 8.94
CA ASN A 77 16.54 -22.33 10.04
C ASN A 77 15.66 -21.14 9.62
N CYS A 78 15.24 -21.04 8.35
CA CYS A 78 14.27 -20.03 7.92
C CYS A 78 12.84 -20.48 8.26
N PRO A 79 12.01 -19.64 8.90
CA PRO A 79 10.60 -19.93 9.08
C PRO A 79 9.89 -20.11 7.73
N PRO A 80 8.94 -21.05 7.63
CA PRO A 80 8.15 -21.24 6.42
C PRO A 80 7.42 -19.96 6.02
N GLY A 81 7.49 -19.59 4.74
CA GLY A 81 6.87 -18.40 4.18
C GLY A 81 7.74 -17.14 4.25
N LEU A 82 8.80 -17.12 5.05
CA LEU A 82 9.75 -15.98 5.14
C LEU A 82 10.96 -16.13 4.23
N GLU A 83 11.05 -17.20 3.44
CA GLU A 83 12.19 -17.50 2.57
C GLU A 83 12.44 -16.38 1.57
N TYR A 84 11.38 -15.74 1.06
CA TYR A 84 11.54 -14.61 0.16
C TYR A 84 12.35 -13.46 0.77
N LEU A 85 12.21 -13.22 2.08
CA LEU A 85 12.91 -12.15 2.81
C LEU A 85 14.42 -12.37 2.90
N THR A 86 14.90 -13.60 2.66
CA THR A 86 16.33 -13.91 2.63
C THR A 86 17.03 -13.36 1.40
N ALA A 87 16.29 -13.18 0.31
CA ALA A 87 16.81 -12.83 -1.01
C ALA A 87 16.44 -11.39 -1.44
N VAL A 88 15.95 -10.58 -0.51
CA VAL A 88 15.59 -9.18 -0.73
C VAL A 88 16.16 -8.29 0.36
N ASP A 89 16.55 -7.09 -0.03
CA ASP A 89 17.02 -5.99 0.81
C ASP A 89 16.08 -4.77 0.73
N GLN A 90 15.15 -4.77 -0.23
CA GLN A 90 14.14 -3.74 -0.40
C GLN A 90 12.79 -4.33 -0.80
N LEU A 91 11.73 -3.82 -0.19
CA LEU A 91 10.34 -4.14 -0.49
C LEU A 91 9.56 -2.88 -0.85
N LEU A 92 8.68 -3.02 -1.83
CA LEU A 92 7.80 -1.99 -2.37
C LEU A 92 6.35 -2.40 -2.14
N VAL A 93 5.54 -1.52 -1.55
CA VAL A 93 4.15 -1.80 -1.23
C VAL A 93 3.24 -0.92 -2.07
N HIS A 94 2.39 -1.57 -2.87
CA HIS A 94 1.46 -0.92 -3.78
C HIS A 94 0.02 -1.22 -3.35
N GLN A 95 -0.70 -0.21 -2.88
CA GLN A 95 -2.13 -0.32 -2.61
C GLN A 95 -2.91 -0.46 -3.93
N GLN A 96 -3.80 -1.46 -3.98
CA GLN A 96 -4.74 -1.65 -5.08
C GLN A 96 -5.98 -0.83 -4.77
N VAL A 97 -6.18 0.26 -5.50
CA VAL A 97 -7.42 1.05 -5.41
C VAL A 97 -8.47 0.34 -6.25
N GLU A 98 -9.51 -0.18 -5.63
CA GLU A 98 -10.59 -0.81 -6.37
C GLU A 98 -11.43 0.28 -7.04
N LEU A 99 -11.43 0.29 -8.38
CA LEU A 99 -12.23 1.23 -9.17
C LEU A 99 -13.71 1.21 -8.75
N LEU A 100 -14.23 0.05 -8.31
CA LEU A 100 -15.60 -0.07 -7.79
C LEU A 100 -15.84 0.79 -6.54
N GLU A 101 -14.91 0.92 -5.60
CA GLU A 101 -15.05 1.85 -4.47
C GLU A 101 -15.13 3.31 -4.96
N ALA A 102 -14.29 3.66 -5.94
CA ALA A 102 -14.27 4.99 -6.54
C ALA A 102 -15.56 5.33 -7.31
N PHE A 103 -16.26 4.33 -7.84
CA PHE A 103 -17.51 4.50 -8.61
C PHE A 103 -18.79 4.31 -7.78
N THR A 104 -18.76 3.46 -6.74
CA THR A 104 -19.96 3.07 -5.98
C THR A 104 -20.03 3.70 -4.60
N GLY A 105 -18.92 4.27 -4.10
CA GLY A 105 -18.83 4.79 -2.73
C GLY A 105 -18.90 3.71 -1.64
N PHE A 106 -18.98 2.43 -2.02
CA PHE A 106 -18.89 1.32 -1.09
C PHE A 106 -17.42 1.01 -0.80
N GLU A 107 -17.09 1.10 0.47
CA GLU A 107 -15.77 0.83 1.02
C GLU A 107 -15.50 -0.69 1.09
N THR A 108 -14.57 -1.20 0.31
CA THR A 108 -14.04 -2.57 0.35
C THR A 108 -12.77 -2.66 1.22
N ALA A 109 -12.36 -3.90 1.50
CA ALA A 109 -11.15 -4.19 2.27
C ALA A 109 -9.90 -3.74 1.49
N ASN A 110 -9.00 -3.03 2.17
CA ASN A 110 -7.74 -2.59 1.55
C ASN A 110 -6.88 -3.79 1.13
N LYS A 111 -6.33 -3.73 -0.08
CA LYS A 111 -5.50 -4.77 -0.69
C LYS A 111 -4.18 -4.19 -1.15
N TYR A 112 -3.09 -4.96 -0.99
CA TYR A 112 -1.74 -4.49 -1.29
C TYR A 112 -0.91 -5.56 -1.99
N GLU A 113 -0.16 -5.14 -3.01
CA GLU A 113 0.92 -5.94 -3.59
C GLU A 113 2.25 -5.57 -2.94
N ILE A 114 2.98 -6.58 -2.46
CA ILE A 114 4.33 -6.39 -1.94
C ILE A 114 5.30 -6.96 -2.98
N LYS A 115 6.21 -6.11 -3.47
CA LYS A 115 7.12 -6.41 -4.58
C LYS A 115 8.58 -6.20 -4.18
N ASN A 116 9.48 -6.87 -4.86
CA ASN A 116 10.90 -6.55 -4.82
C ASN A 116 11.22 -5.43 -5.83
N THR A 117 12.49 -5.01 -5.88
CA THR A 117 12.99 -3.98 -6.81
C THR A 117 12.95 -4.39 -8.29
N PHE A 118 12.81 -5.69 -8.58
CA PHE A 118 12.60 -6.20 -9.94
C PHE A 118 11.11 -6.19 -10.35
N GLY A 119 10.22 -5.67 -9.49
CA GLY A 119 8.78 -5.64 -9.71
C GLY A 119 8.06 -6.98 -9.47
N GLN A 120 8.80 -8.04 -9.12
CA GLN A 120 8.23 -9.36 -8.87
C GLN A 120 7.44 -9.36 -7.57
N LYS A 121 6.29 -10.04 -7.58
CA LYS A 121 5.44 -10.14 -6.39
C LYS A 121 6.08 -11.07 -5.37
N VAL A 122 6.34 -10.54 -4.18
CA VAL A 122 6.87 -11.27 -3.03
C VAL A 122 5.72 -11.79 -2.18
N TYR A 123 4.79 -10.90 -1.83
CA TYR A 123 3.60 -11.23 -1.04
C TYR A 123 2.37 -10.48 -1.55
N TRP A 124 1.20 -10.91 -1.09
CA TRP A 124 -0.07 -10.23 -1.24
C TRP A 124 -0.69 -9.97 0.13
N ALA A 125 -1.04 -8.73 0.45
CA ALA A 125 -1.62 -8.40 1.75
C ALA A 125 -3.08 -7.93 1.62
N VAL A 126 -3.93 -8.39 2.55
CA VAL A 126 -5.35 -8.04 2.61
C VAL A 126 -5.69 -7.63 4.04
N GLU A 127 -6.34 -6.48 4.16
CA GLU A 127 -6.87 -6.00 5.42
C GLU A 127 -8.22 -6.69 5.73
N ASP A 128 -8.31 -7.41 6.83
CA ASP A 128 -9.49 -8.15 7.29
C ASP A 128 -10.18 -7.40 8.43
N THR A 129 -10.69 -6.19 8.16
CA THR A 129 -11.47 -5.43 9.16
C THR A 129 -12.89 -5.11 8.69
N GLY A 130 -13.87 -5.55 9.49
CA GLY A 130 -15.31 -5.40 9.22
C GLY A 130 -15.83 -3.96 9.28
N CYS A 131 -16.91 -3.73 8.53
CA CYS A 131 -17.54 -2.45 8.19
C CYS A 131 -17.94 -1.55 9.40
N CYS A 132 -18.14 -2.09 10.61
CA CYS A 132 -18.69 -1.32 11.74
C CYS A 132 -17.70 -0.47 12.57
N ASN A 133 -16.44 -0.30 12.16
CA ASN A 133 -15.47 0.52 12.90
C ASN A 133 -14.97 1.78 12.14
N ARG A 134 -15.50 2.05 10.94
CA ARG A 134 -14.99 3.14 10.06
C ARG A 134 -15.53 4.54 10.42
N MET A 135 -16.65 4.62 11.14
CA MET A 135 -17.37 5.89 11.36
C MET A 135 -17.15 6.57 12.72
N CYS A 136 -16.57 5.87 13.72
CA CYS A 136 -16.41 6.44 15.07
C CYS A 136 -14.97 6.73 15.51
N CYS A 137 -13.94 6.12 14.89
CA CYS A 137 -12.59 6.09 15.48
C CYS A 137 -11.44 6.60 14.59
N GLY A 138 -11.64 6.98 13.33
CA GLY A 138 -10.55 7.50 12.48
C GLY A 138 -9.26 6.65 12.52
N THR A 139 -8.10 7.28 12.85
CA THR A 139 -6.78 6.63 13.04
C THR A 139 -6.65 5.81 14.34
N ALA A 140 -7.70 5.69 15.14
CA ALA A 140 -7.71 4.86 16.35
C ALA A 140 -8.19 3.43 16.09
N ARG A 141 -8.57 3.10 14.84
CA ARG A 141 -9.13 1.79 14.47
C ARG A 141 -8.10 0.68 14.68
N ALA A 142 -8.58 -0.49 15.11
CA ALA A 142 -7.84 -1.73 14.99
C ALA A 142 -7.74 -2.12 13.52
N PHE A 143 -6.67 -2.80 13.15
CA PHE A 143 -6.62 -3.47 11.87
C PHE A 143 -5.91 -4.80 11.99
N ASP A 144 -6.33 -5.73 11.15
CA ASP A 144 -5.74 -7.03 10.99
C ASP A 144 -5.38 -7.16 9.51
N ILE A 145 -4.10 -7.38 9.21
CA ILE A 145 -3.62 -7.54 7.84
C ILE A 145 -3.03 -8.94 7.71
N LYS A 146 -3.62 -9.72 6.81
CA LYS A 146 -3.14 -11.04 6.42
C LYS A 146 -2.21 -10.89 5.22
N VAL A 147 -1.03 -11.46 5.31
CA VAL A 147 -0.04 -11.47 4.22
C VAL A 147 0.09 -12.89 3.72
N LEU A 148 -0.13 -13.04 2.42
CA LEU A 148 -0.24 -14.30 1.71
C LEU A 148 0.95 -14.53 0.78
N ASP A 149 1.37 -15.78 0.67
CA ASP A 149 2.34 -16.24 -0.34
C ASP A 149 1.69 -16.47 -1.73
N ASN A 150 2.47 -17.00 -2.67
CA ASN A 150 2.01 -17.34 -4.01
C ASN A 150 0.99 -18.49 -4.06
N PHE A 151 0.87 -19.29 -3.00
CA PHE A 151 -0.08 -20.38 -2.84
C PHE A 151 -1.33 -19.95 -2.05
N GLN A 152 -1.45 -18.67 -1.69
CA GLN A 152 -2.51 -18.11 -0.85
C GLN A 152 -2.49 -18.61 0.61
N ASN A 153 -1.37 -19.14 1.08
CA ASN A 153 -1.18 -19.44 2.50
C ASN A 153 -0.87 -18.15 3.26
N GLU A 154 -1.48 -17.99 4.43
CA GLU A 154 -1.15 -16.89 5.33
C GLU A 154 0.21 -17.15 6.00
N VAL A 155 1.19 -16.32 5.70
CA VAL A 155 2.58 -16.46 6.16
C VAL A 155 2.95 -15.44 7.24
N LEU A 156 2.35 -14.26 7.16
CA LEU A 156 2.48 -13.19 8.15
C LEU A 156 1.11 -12.64 8.50
N HIS A 157 0.94 -12.31 9.78
CA HIS A 157 -0.24 -11.62 10.27
C HIS A 157 0.18 -10.39 11.06
N PHE A 158 -0.31 -9.22 10.66
CA PHE A 158 -0.09 -7.96 11.36
C PHE A 158 -1.34 -7.60 12.13
N ARG A 159 -1.23 -7.51 13.45
CA ARG A 159 -2.34 -7.19 14.33
C ARG A 159 -2.08 -5.90 15.09
N ARG A 160 -3.03 -4.98 14.98
CA ARG A 160 -3.07 -3.75 15.77
C ARG A 160 -4.39 -3.67 16.50
N ASP A 161 -4.35 -3.66 17.83
CA ASP A 161 -5.55 -3.50 18.64
C ASP A 161 -6.09 -2.04 18.63
N LEU A 162 -7.36 -1.88 19.00
CA LEU A 162 -8.03 -0.59 19.12
C LEU A 162 -7.32 0.26 20.19
N ARG A 163 -7.05 1.54 19.89
CA ARG A 163 -6.49 2.47 20.87
C ARG A 163 -7.35 3.72 20.95
N CYS A 164 -7.50 4.29 22.15
CA CYS A 164 -8.35 5.45 22.39
C CYS A 164 -7.73 6.73 21.82
N GLN A 165 -8.53 7.63 21.23
CA GLN A 165 -8.10 8.98 20.84
C GLN A 165 -8.30 10.02 21.96
N SER A 166 -9.09 9.71 22.99
CA SER A 166 -9.63 10.69 23.96
C SER A 166 -8.76 10.94 25.19
N CYS A 167 -7.46 10.68 25.16
CA CYS A 167 -6.64 10.76 26.38
C CYS A 167 -5.52 11.78 26.24
N CYS A 168 -5.59 12.84 27.06
CA CYS A 168 -4.54 13.83 27.25
C CYS A 168 -3.28 13.13 27.78
N PHE A 169 -2.18 13.05 26.99
CA PHE A 169 -0.78 12.73 27.35
C PHE A 169 -0.49 11.64 28.43
N PRO A 170 0.33 10.57 28.25
CA PRO A 170 0.91 9.89 27.07
C PRO A 170 0.30 8.48 26.84
N CYS A 171 -1.03 8.36 26.91
CA CYS A 171 -1.75 7.08 27.07
C CYS A 171 -1.92 6.22 25.78
N CYS A 172 -1.53 6.71 24.60
CA CYS A 172 -1.99 6.13 23.32
C CYS A 172 -0.86 5.75 22.34
N LEU A 173 0.32 5.37 22.84
CA LEU A 173 1.43 4.90 22.00
C LEU A 173 1.02 3.69 21.18
N GLN A 174 1.23 3.76 19.87
CA GLN A 174 0.83 2.71 18.94
C GLN A 174 1.71 1.46 19.12
N LYS A 175 1.08 0.28 19.01
CA LYS A 175 1.75 -1.01 19.02
C LYS A 175 1.18 -1.88 17.90
N LEU A 176 2.04 -2.54 17.15
CA LEU A 176 1.69 -3.55 16.15
C LEU A 176 2.43 -4.85 16.47
N GLU A 177 1.71 -5.96 16.44
CA GLU A 177 2.29 -7.29 16.57
C GLU A 177 2.44 -7.95 15.21
N VAL A 178 3.56 -8.61 14.99
CA VAL A 178 3.86 -9.35 13.76
C VAL A 178 4.04 -10.82 14.13
N SER A 179 3.24 -11.70 13.52
CA SER A 179 3.28 -13.14 13.79
C SER A 179 3.56 -13.98 12.55
N SER A 180 4.35 -15.03 12.71
CA SER A 180 4.70 -16.02 11.69
C SER A 180 5.19 -17.35 12.30
N PRO A 181 4.59 -18.51 11.93
CA PRO A 181 3.27 -18.62 11.31
C PRO A 181 2.21 -17.84 12.11
N PRO A 182 1.03 -17.55 11.53
CA PRO A 182 -0.01 -16.79 12.21
C PRO A 182 -0.29 -17.30 13.62
N GLY A 183 -0.28 -16.39 14.60
CA GLY A 183 -0.46 -16.70 16.03
C GLY A 183 0.83 -16.85 16.85
N THR A 184 2.00 -16.98 16.21
CA THR A 184 3.31 -16.96 16.90
C THR A 184 4.00 -15.62 16.70
N VAL A 185 4.05 -14.77 17.73
CA VAL A 185 4.66 -13.43 17.61
C VAL A 185 6.17 -13.55 17.40
N ILE A 186 6.65 -12.97 16.30
CA ILE A 186 8.08 -12.97 15.92
C ILE A 186 8.75 -11.60 16.11
N GLY A 187 7.94 -10.56 16.36
CA GLY A 187 8.42 -9.22 16.65
C GLY A 187 7.28 -8.24 16.86
N THR A 188 7.61 -7.07 17.39
CA THR A 188 6.64 -6.00 17.66
C THR A 188 7.19 -4.65 17.26
N VAL A 189 6.30 -3.77 16.81
CA VAL A 189 6.60 -2.37 16.52
C VAL A 189 5.93 -1.52 17.57
N GLU A 190 6.72 -0.76 18.33
CA GLU A 190 6.21 0.10 19.39
C GLU A 190 6.57 1.56 19.13
N GLN A 191 5.57 2.43 19.12
CA GLN A 191 5.82 3.86 19.09
C GLN A 191 6.46 4.30 20.40
N LYS A 192 7.54 5.06 20.29
CA LYS A 192 8.19 5.71 21.41
C LYS A 192 7.76 7.17 21.48
N TRP A 193 7.37 7.61 22.67
CA TRP A 193 7.06 9.01 22.87
C TRP A 193 8.34 9.84 22.73
N THR A 194 8.32 10.81 21.82
CA THR A 194 9.33 11.87 21.77
C THR A 194 8.63 13.20 21.49
N LEU A 195 9.29 14.30 21.85
CA LEU A 195 8.67 15.64 21.82
C LEU A 195 8.51 16.21 20.41
N LEU A 196 9.45 15.94 19.50
CA LEU A 196 9.60 16.69 18.24
C LEU A 196 9.52 15.83 16.97
N ARG A 197 9.59 14.50 17.11
CA ARG A 197 9.65 13.59 15.96
C ARG A 197 9.00 12.24 16.26
N PRO A 198 8.45 11.56 15.27
CA PRO A 198 7.99 10.20 15.46
C PRO A 198 9.18 9.24 15.56
N GLU A 199 9.17 8.38 16.56
CA GLU A 199 10.16 7.33 16.76
C GLU A 199 9.45 6.01 17.06
N PHE A 200 9.94 4.91 16.49
CA PHE A 200 9.41 3.57 16.68
C PHE A 200 10.54 2.61 17.00
N ASN A 201 10.34 1.77 18.00
CA ASN A 201 11.23 0.67 18.34
C ASN A 201 10.75 -0.59 17.59
N ILE A 202 11.69 -1.25 16.94
CA ILE A 202 11.51 -2.56 16.32
C ILE A 202 12.06 -3.57 17.29
N LYS A 203 11.18 -4.38 17.86
CA LYS A 203 11.53 -5.41 18.83
C LYS A 203 11.49 -6.78 18.20
N ASP A 204 12.42 -7.63 18.58
CA ASP A 204 12.42 -9.03 18.21
C ASP A 204 11.41 -9.84 19.03
N GLN A 205 11.41 -11.17 18.84
CA GLN A 205 10.55 -12.12 19.55
C GLN A 205 10.78 -12.16 21.07
N HIS A 206 11.92 -11.70 21.57
CA HIS A 206 12.23 -11.64 23.00
C HIS A 206 11.84 -10.28 23.62
N GLY A 207 11.42 -9.32 22.79
CA GLY A 207 11.07 -7.96 23.21
C GLY A 207 12.26 -7.01 23.22
N ASP A 208 13.43 -7.44 22.76
CA ASP A 208 14.62 -6.61 22.68
C ASP A 208 14.55 -5.68 21.47
N THR A 209 14.78 -4.39 21.69
CA THR A 209 14.77 -3.42 20.58
C THR A 209 15.99 -3.63 19.70
N VAL A 210 15.84 -4.10 18.47
CA VAL A 210 16.93 -4.38 17.54
C VAL A 210 17.21 -3.22 16.59
N LEU A 211 16.17 -2.47 16.20
CA LEU A 211 16.26 -1.31 15.31
C LEU A 211 15.36 -0.18 15.81
N ILE A 212 15.67 1.05 15.38
CA ILE A 212 14.89 2.24 15.69
C ILE A 212 14.53 2.93 14.37
N ILE A 213 13.24 3.13 14.12
CA ILE A 213 12.77 3.93 12.99
C ILE A 213 12.51 5.35 13.47
N ARG A 214 13.16 6.34 12.86
CA ARG A 214 13.05 7.75 13.21
C ARG A 214 12.56 8.56 12.02
N GLY A 215 11.43 9.24 12.20
CA GLY A 215 10.89 10.12 11.15
C GLY A 215 11.37 11.57 11.25
N PRO A 216 10.90 12.41 10.33
CA PRO A 216 11.30 13.82 10.25
C PRO A 216 10.77 14.64 11.43
N CYS A 217 11.43 15.75 11.73
CA CYS A 217 11.01 16.69 12.77
C CYS A 217 9.75 17.46 12.33
N CYS A 218 8.79 17.63 13.24
CA CYS A 218 7.44 18.17 12.99
C CYS A 218 7.37 19.63 12.48
N GLN A 219 8.49 20.32 12.24
CA GLN A 219 8.53 21.74 11.83
C GLN A 219 8.87 21.99 10.34
N CYS A 220 9.12 20.95 9.56
CA CYS A 220 9.35 21.11 8.13
C CYS A 220 8.08 20.72 7.35
N SER A 221 7.46 21.72 6.73
CA SER A 221 6.27 21.66 5.86
C SER A 221 6.20 20.41 4.98
N LEU A 222 5.14 19.61 5.18
CA LEU A 222 4.77 18.43 4.39
C LEU A 222 4.39 18.79 2.94
N CYS A 223 5.39 19.15 2.14
CA CYS A 223 5.32 19.21 0.68
C CYS A 223 6.58 18.53 0.12
N GLY A 224 6.54 17.21 -0.06
CA GLY A 224 7.64 16.40 -0.61
C GLY A 224 7.73 14.99 -0.02
N ASP A 225 8.61 14.16 -0.58
CA ASP A 225 8.85 12.77 -0.14
C ASP A 225 9.14 12.68 1.35
N VAL A 226 8.45 11.76 2.04
CA VAL A 226 8.64 11.55 3.48
C VAL A 226 9.60 10.39 3.70
N LYS A 227 10.65 10.63 4.48
CA LYS A 227 11.69 9.64 4.79
C LYS A 227 11.77 9.39 6.28
N PHE A 228 11.69 8.14 6.69
CA PHE A 228 12.00 7.67 8.04
C PHE A 228 13.30 6.88 7.97
N LEU A 229 14.28 7.23 8.80
CA LEU A 229 15.57 6.55 8.86
C LEU A 229 15.45 5.30 9.75
N VAL A 230 16.07 4.21 9.34
CA VAL A 230 16.21 2.98 10.14
C VAL A 230 17.61 2.99 10.73
N LEU A 231 17.69 2.98 12.06
CA LEU A 231 18.91 3.08 12.81
C LEU A 231 19.17 1.79 13.59
N SER A 232 20.42 1.37 13.65
CA SER A 232 20.90 0.39 14.63
C SER A 232 20.89 0.99 16.05
N LYS A 233 21.09 0.14 17.08
CA LYS A 233 21.24 0.55 18.49
C LYS A 233 22.32 1.63 18.68
N ASP A 234 23.40 1.54 17.90
CA ASP A 234 24.54 2.47 17.96
C ASP A 234 24.27 3.80 17.23
N GLY A 235 23.09 3.96 16.63
CA GLY A 235 22.70 5.16 15.89
C GLY A 235 23.12 5.18 14.41
N THR A 236 23.80 4.14 13.93
CA THR A 236 24.17 3.98 12.51
C THR A 236 22.94 3.75 11.65
N GLU A 237 22.83 4.47 10.53
CA GLU A 237 21.78 4.25 9.54
C GLU A 237 22.02 2.93 8.79
N VAL A 238 21.02 2.06 8.79
CA VAL A 238 21.05 0.74 8.14
C VAL A 238 19.97 0.59 7.06
N GLY A 239 19.11 1.59 6.91
CA GLY A 239 18.02 1.58 5.95
C GLY A 239 17.08 2.77 6.11
N LYS A 240 15.96 2.75 5.40
CA LYS A 240 14.95 3.81 5.38
C LYS A 240 13.58 3.25 4.98
N VAL A 241 12.54 3.88 5.49
CA VAL A 241 11.16 3.78 4.99
C VAL A 241 10.85 5.08 4.24
N THR A 242 10.36 4.98 3.02
CA THR A 242 10.08 6.14 2.17
C THR A 242 8.67 6.11 1.60
N LYS A 243 7.97 7.25 1.66
CA LYS A 243 6.76 7.51 0.87
C LYS A 243 7.06 8.57 -0.17
N GLN A 244 6.87 8.23 -1.44
CA GLN A 244 6.92 9.21 -2.53
C GLN A 244 5.53 9.83 -2.77
N TRP A 245 5.47 11.15 -2.95
CA TRP A 245 4.21 11.85 -3.23
C TRP A 245 3.92 11.90 -4.74
N THR A 246 2.79 11.34 -5.17
CA THR A 246 2.34 11.35 -6.59
C THR A 246 1.57 12.61 -7.02
N GLY A 247 1.80 13.78 -6.41
CA GLY A 247 0.89 14.93 -6.48
C GLY A 247 1.17 16.02 -7.54
N PHE A 248 0.16 16.24 -8.42
CA PHE A 248 -0.09 17.36 -9.38
C PHE A 248 0.70 17.38 -10.71
N VAL A 249 0.21 16.58 -11.68
CA VAL A 249 0.38 16.63 -13.16
C VAL A 249 1.78 16.97 -13.71
N GLN A 250 2.41 15.95 -14.34
CA GLN A 250 3.73 15.87 -15.03
C GLN A 250 4.70 15.04 -14.18
N GLU A 251 5.16 13.85 -14.57
CA GLU A 251 5.68 13.43 -15.87
C GLU A 251 5.44 11.94 -16.12
N HIS A 252 5.37 11.56 -17.40
CA HIS A 252 5.67 10.20 -17.80
C HIS A 252 7.09 9.84 -17.33
N PHE A 253 7.29 8.66 -16.73
CA PHE A 253 8.60 8.05 -16.47
C PHE A 253 9.41 8.55 -15.24
N THR A 254 8.89 8.30 -14.05
CA THR A 254 9.76 8.01 -12.89
C THR A 254 9.19 6.82 -12.12
N ASP A 255 10.03 5.83 -11.83
CA ASP A 255 9.70 4.61 -11.08
C ASP A 255 8.96 4.96 -9.79
N ALA A 256 7.65 4.78 -9.81
CA ALA A 256 6.74 5.21 -8.76
C ALA A 256 6.70 4.14 -7.66
N ASP A 257 7.72 4.16 -6.80
CA ASP A 257 7.75 3.42 -5.54
C ASP A 257 6.84 4.15 -4.54
N ASN A 258 5.53 3.87 -4.60
CA ASN A 258 4.53 4.59 -3.80
C ASN A 258 4.72 4.45 -2.28
N PHE A 259 5.34 3.35 -1.82
CA PHE A 259 5.82 3.19 -0.45
C PHE A 259 6.87 2.09 -0.42
N GLY A 260 8.04 2.35 0.17
CA GLY A 260 9.16 1.41 0.14
C GLY A 260 9.90 1.34 1.46
N ILE A 261 10.53 0.19 1.71
CA ILE A 261 11.44 -0.02 2.84
C ILE A 261 12.67 -0.75 2.37
N ASN A 262 13.83 -0.35 2.86
CA ASN A 262 15.07 -1.09 2.67
C ASN A 262 15.77 -1.36 4.01
N PHE A 263 16.56 -2.43 4.01
CA PHE A 263 17.29 -2.95 5.16
C PHE A 263 18.47 -3.80 4.67
N PRO A 264 19.46 -4.11 5.53
CA PRO A 264 20.60 -4.94 5.15
C PRO A 264 20.15 -6.33 4.66
N MET A 265 20.84 -6.84 3.63
CA MET A 265 20.53 -8.15 3.03
C MET A 265 20.67 -9.30 4.04
N ASP A 266 21.62 -9.20 4.96
CA ASP A 266 21.94 -10.16 6.01
C ASP A 266 21.11 -9.98 7.30
N LEU A 267 20.19 -9.01 7.34
CA LEU A 267 19.30 -8.80 8.48
C LEU A 267 18.40 -10.03 8.70
N ASP A 268 18.19 -10.40 9.96
CA ASP A 268 17.30 -11.51 10.32
C ASP A 268 15.91 -11.36 9.69
N VAL A 269 15.40 -12.43 9.07
CA VAL A 269 14.14 -12.42 8.32
C VAL A 269 12.93 -12.07 9.17
N ARG A 270 12.94 -12.38 10.47
CA ARG A 270 11.87 -12.01 11.41
C ARG A 270 11.90 -10.51 11.67
N VAL A 271 13.08 -9.91 11.74
CA VAL A 271 13.24 -8.46 11.86
C VAL A 271 12.81 -7.77 10.57
N LYS A 272 13.18 -8.31 9.39
CA LYS A 272 12.67 -7.82 8.09
C LYS A 272 11.15 -7.88 8.00
N ALA A 273 10.53 -8.96 8.48
CA ALA A 273 9.07 -9.07 8.55
C ALA A 273 8.45 -8.03 9.51
N THR A 274 9.09 -7.80 10.66
CA THR A 274 8.66 -6.77 11.63
C THR A 274 8.78 -5.36 11.05
N MET A 275 9.82 -5.11 10.28
CA MET A 275 10.04 -3.88 9.51
C MET A 275 8.94 -3.66 8.46
N LEU A 276 8.52 -4.71 7.76
CA LEU A 276 7.34 -4.65 6.86
C LEU A 276 6.06 -4.33 7.64
N GLY A 277 5.87 -4.87 8.84
CA GLY A 277 4.77 -4.45 9.72
C GLY A 277 4.85 -2.95 10.08
N ALA A 278 6.05 -2.46 10.41
CA ALA A 278 6.27 -1.05 10.73
C ALA A 278 5.92 -0.11 9.56
N LEU A 279 6.24 -0.54 8.33
CA LEU A 279 5.84 0.13 7.09
C LEU A 279 4.32 0.35 7.07
N PHE A 280 3.51 -0.69 7.29
CA PHE A 280 2.04 -0.57 7.34
C PHE A 280 1.55 0.33 8.49
N LEU A 281 2.15 0.22 9.68
CA LEU A 281 1.78 1.07 10.82
C LEU A 281 2.05 2.55 10.54
N ILE A 282 3.19 2.88 9.94
CA ILE A 282 3.55 4.25 9.55
C ILE A 282 2.59 4.77 8.48
N ASP A 283 2.30 3.96 7.45
CA ASP A 283 1.36 4.36 6.39
C ASP A 283 -0.02 4.71 6.97
N TYR A 284 -0.52 3.81 7.82
CA TYR A 284 -1.76 3.94 8.56
C TYR A 284 -1.83 5.22 9.41
N MET A 285 -0.78 5.48 10.21
CA MET A 285 -0.77 6.61 11.15
C MET A 285 -0.69 7.97 10.47
N TYR A 286 0.11 8.11 9.43
CA TYR A 286 0.47 9.42 8.88
C TYR A 286 -0.17 9.74 7.53
N PHE A 287 -0.68 8.73 6.80
CA PHE A 287 -1.10 8.95 5.42
C PHE A 287 -2.52 8.53 5.06
N GLU A 288 -3.11 7.51 5.70
CA GLU A 288 -4.49 7.06 5.38
C GLU A 288 -5.53 8.19 5.51
N SER A 289 -5.35 9.12 6.46
CA SER A 289 -6.26 10.28 6.65
C SER A 289 -6.14 11.35 5.55
N ASN A 290 -4.97 11.46 4.91
CA ASN A 290 -4.69 12.46 3.88
C ASN A 290 -5.16 12.00 2.50
N ASP A 291 -5.05 10.69 2.22
CA ASP A 291 -5.49 10.11 0.95
C ASP A 291 -7.03 10.12 0.83
N LYS A 292 -7.76 9.84 1.92
CA LYS A 292 -9.23 9.92 1.96
C LYS A 292 -9.78 11.33 1.74
N LYS A 293 -9.14 12.36 2.30
CA LYS A 293 -9.53 13.77 2.08
C LYS A 293 -9.34 14.20 0.61
N LYS A 294 -8.37 13.61 -0.09
CA LYS A 294 -8.11 13.89 -1.52
C LYS A 294 -9.11 13.19 -2.44
N ILE A 295 -9.53 11.97 -2.12
CA ILE A 295 -10.56 11.24 -2.86
C ILE A 295 -11.91 11.98 -2.76
N ASN A 296 -12.30 12.38 -1.54
CA ASN A 296 -13.60 13.04 -1.32
C ASN A 296 -13.70 14.43 -1.99
N ARG A 297 -12.58 15.15 -2.17
CA ARG A 297 -12.54 16.40 -2.95
C ARG A 297 -12.62 16.20 -4.47
N ARG A 298 -12.29 15.01 -5.00
CA ARG A 298 -12.36 14.72 -6.43
C ARG A 298 -13.73 14.16 -6.87
N GLY A 299 -14.55 13.69 -5.94
CA GLY A 299 -15.94 13.26 -6.19
C GLY A 299 -16.97 14.40 -6.21
N LEU A 300 -16.54 15.66 -6.05
CA LEU A 300 -17.39 16.85 -5.92
C LEU A 300 -17.14 17.92 -6.98
N LEU A 301 -16.51 17.56 -8.12
CA LEU A 301 -16.27 18.46 -9.26
C LEU A 301 -16.64 17.82 -10.59
#